data_AF-Q5LPR9-F1
#
_entry.id   AF-Q5LPR9-F1
#
_cell.length_a   1.000
_cell.length_b   1.000
_cell.length_c   1.000
_cell.angle_alpha   90.00
_cell.angle_beta   90.00
_cell.angle_gamma   90.00
#
_symmetry.space_group_name_H-M   'P 1'
#
loop_
_entity.id
_entity.type
_entity.pdbx_description
1 polymer ?
#
loop_
_entity_poly.entity_id
_entity_poly.type
_entity_poly.pdbx_seq_one_letter_code
_entity_poly.pdbx_strand_id
1 'polypeptide(L)'
;MLRRLHPEQPDSFAFTPANLAWAEAQVTKFPEGRQASAVIPLLWRAQEQEGWLTRPAIEAVADMLGMAYIRVLEVASFYFMFQLQPVGTVAHIQICGTTSCMICGAEDLIAVCKEKIADKPHTLSADGKFSWEEVECLGSCTNAPMAQIGKDYYEDLTAKRFGELLDELAAGKVPVPGPQNGRYASEPLKGLTSLTEYDSGKTRYNASVQLATDIGDTVKRIDGTEVPLLTPWIGKDGTVASRAGKVSPPPAPAAPKPAVKQTPKAEAKPAPKPEAEPVLKPSAALPGQEELAARKGSWRYEAPAAEVAQADATGDAGEEQPLTLSAAREGGADDLKLLKGVGPKLEGLLNELGFYHFDQVAAWTPAQVAWVDARLTFKGRIERDGWIEQARQLAAGEETEFAKRAKKDGIYDE
;
A
#
# COMPACT_ATOMS: atom_id res chain seq x y z
N MET A 1 -2.14 15.97 -7.80
CA MET A 1 -1.10 16.69 -8.57
C MET A 1 -1.15 16.18 -10.01
N LEU A 2 -1.18 17.06 -11.02
CA LEU A 2 -1.16 16.65 -12.43
C LEU A 2 0.27 16.26 -12.81
N ARG A 3 0.51 14.99 -13.17
CA ARG A 3 1.82 14.50 -13.64
C ARG A 3 2.08 15.07 -15.04
N ARG A 4 3.25 15.68 -15.24
CA ARG A 4 3.65 16.31 -16.50
C ARG A 4 5.02 15.79 -16.90
N LEU A 5 5.27 15.77 -18.20
CA LEU A 5 6.60 15.52 -18.74
C LEU A 5 7.56 16.58 -18.23
N HIS A 6 8.79 16.16 -17.94
CA HIS A 6 9.88 17.07 -17.63
C HIS A 6 10.05 18.12 -18.75
N PRO A 7 10.28 19.41 -18.44
CA PRO A 7 10.40 20.45 -19.46
C PRO A 7 11.61 20.24 -20.37
N GLU A 8 12.70 19.71 -19.81
CA GLU A 8 13.90 19.34 -20.57
C GLU A 8 13.75 17.90 -21.04
N GLN A 9 13.81 17.70 -22.35
CA GLN A 9 13.67 16.42 -23.02
C GLN A 9 14.90 16.21 -23.91
N PRO A 10 15.38 14.96 -24.09
CA PRO A 10 16.39 14.68 -25.10
C PRO A 10 15.82 14.92 -26.51
N ASP A 11 16.71 15.12 -27.48
CA ASP A 11 16.31 15.37 -28.88
C ASP A 11 15.70 14.13 -29.56
N SER A 12 16.09 12.93 -29.14
CA SER A 12 15.70 11.68 -29.78
C SER A 12 15.77 10.49 -28.84
N PHE A 13 15.04 9.42 -29.19
CA PHE A 13 15.13 8.11 -28.56
C PHE A 13 15.19 7.02 -29.63
N ALA A 14 15.98 5.98 -29.37
CA ALA A 14 15.93 4.73 -30.10
C ALA A 14 16.19 3.56 -29.14
N PHE A 15 15.46 2.46 -29.30
CA PHE A 15 15.80 1.23 -28.60
C PHE A 15 17.19 0.74 -29.01
N THR A 16 17.94 0.15 -28.06
CA THR A 16 19.13 -0.64 -28.41
C THR A 16 18.72 -1.80 -29.35
N PRO A 17 19.64 -2.35 -30.16
CA PRO A 17 19.30 -3.46 -31.04
C PRO A 17 18.66 -4.65 -30.32
N ALA A 18 19.12 -4.98 -29.11
CA ALA A 18 18.55 -6.04 -28.28
C ALA A 18 17.13 -5.68 -27.79
N ASN A 19 16.92 -4.45 -27.32
CA ASN A 19 15.60 -4.00 -26.86
C ASN A 19 14.61 -3.84 -28.01
N LEU A 20 15.07 -3.48 -29.21
CA LEU A 20 14.24 -3.40 -30.41
C LEU A 20 13.76 -4.79 -30.82
N ALA A 21 14.66 -5.78 -30.88
CA ALA A 21 14.29 -7.17 -31.17
C ALA A 21 13.31 -7.73 -30.12
N TRP A 22 13.52 -7.41 -28.84
CA TRP A 22 12.57 -7.76 -27.78
C TRP A 22 11.22 -7.07 -27.96
N ALA A 23 11.20 -5.78 -28.30
CA ALA A 23 10.00 -4.99 -28.50
C ALA A 23 9.15 -5.55 -29.65
N GLU A 24 9.77 -5.82 -30.80
CA GLU A 24 9.12 -6.44 -31.95
C GLU A 24 8.52 -7.80 -31.57
N ALA A 25 9.28 -8.64 -30.86
CA ALA A 25 8.79 -9.93 -30.39
C ALA A 25 7.63 -9.79 -29.38
N GLN A 26 7.68 -8.79 -28.50
CA GLN A 26 6.63 -8.52 -27.53
C GLN A 26 5.32 -8.08 -28.19
N VAL A 27 5.38 -7.35 -29.31
CA VAL A 27 4.20 -7.01 -30.11
C VAL A 27 3.51 -8.26 -30.64
N THR A 28 4.27 -9.28 -31.06
CA THR A 28 3.69 -10.55 -31.58
C THR A 28 2.89 -11.31 -30.53
N LYS A 29 3.12 -11.07 -29.23
CA LYS A 29 2.37 -11.71 -28.15
C LYS A 29 0.87 -11.46 -28.22
N PHE A 30 0.46 -10.35 -28.84
CA PHE A 30 -0.93 -9.93 -28.92
C PHE A 30 -1.55 -10.27 -30.27
N PRO A 31 -2.86 -10.58 -30.32
CA PRO A 31 -3.54 -10.86 -31.58
C PRO A 31 -3.42 -9.71 -32.59
N GLU A 32 -3.53 -10.05 -33.87
CA GLU A 32 -3.61 -9.05 -34.94
C GLU A 32 -4.76 -8.05 -34.69
N GLY A 33 -4.49 -6.77 -34.87
CA GLY A 33 -5.41 -5.66 -34.56
C GLY A 33 -5.49 -5.31 -33.06
N ARG A 34 -4.76 -6.01 -32.18
CA ARG A 34 -4.71 -5.76 -30.72
C ARG A 34 -3.30 -5.41 -30.22
N GLN A 35 -2.39 -5.05 -31.12
CA GLN A 35 -0.99 -4.72 -30.82
C GLN A 35 -0.84 -3.58 -29.81
N ALA A 36 -1.81 -2.66 -29.73
CA ALA A 36 -1.85 -1.59 -28.72
C ALA A 36 -1.72 -2.11 -27.27
N SER A 37 -2.06 -3.38 -27.01
CA SER A 37 -1.89 -4.03 -25.70
C SER A 37 -0.41 -4.16 -25.28
N ALA A 38 0.54 -4.03 -26.22
CA ALA A 38 1.97 -4.01 -25.93
C ALA A 38 2.46 -2.67 -25.36
N VAL A 39 1.63 -1.62 -25.29
CA VAL A 39 2.06 -0.28 -24.90
C VAL A 39 2.76 -0.24 -23.53
N ILE A 40 2.18 -0.85 -22.50
CA ILE A 40 2.75 -0.85 -21.14
C ILE A 40 4.13 -1.53 -21.10
N PRO A 41 4.32 -2.78 -21.57
CA PRO A 41 5.64 -3.41 -21.53
C PRO A 41 6.68 -2.69 -22.40
N LEU A 42 6.29 -2.09 -23.52
CA LEU A 42 7.22 -1.30 -24.35
C LEU A 42 7.66 -0.01 -23.67
N LEU A 43 6.74 0.73 -23.05
CA LEU A 43 7.09 1.91 -22.25
C LEU A 43 7.97 1.55 -21.07
N TRP A 44 7.70 0.41 -20.42
CA TRP A 44 8.54 -0.08 -19.31
C TRP A 44 9.96 -0.33 -19.78
N ARG A 45 10.12 -1.03 -20.90
CA ARG A 45 11.45 -1.30 -21.47
C ARG A 45 12.17 -0.02 -21.87
N ALA A 46 11.47 0.95 -22.46
CA ALA A 46 12.05 2.23 -22.82
C ALA A 46 12.54 3.00 -21.58
N GLN A 47 11.74 3.01 -20.52
CA GLN A 47 12.11 3.59 -19.23
C GLN A 47 13.32 2.89 -18.60
N GLU A 48 13.40 1.57 -18.63
CA GLU A 48 14.56 0.87 -18.05
C GLU A 48 15.87 1.22 -18.78
N GLN A 49 15.80 1.42 -20.10
CA GLN A 49 16.94 1.80 -20.93
C GLN A 49 17.48 3.21 -20.58
N GLU A 50 16.60 4.20 -20.38
CA GLU A 50 17.01 5.59 -20.11
C GLU A 50 17.02 5.96 -18.62
N GLY A 51 16.38 5.16 -17.78
CA GLY A 51 16.09 5.40 -16.35
C GLY A 51 14.75 6.09 -16.11
N TRP A 52 14.19 6.78 -17.10
CA TRP A 52 12.90 7.47 -17.03
C TRP A 52 12.25 7.52 -18.42
N LEU A 53 10.97 7.84 -18.49
CA LEU A 53 10.20 7.80 -19.73
C LEU A 53 10.13 9.19 -20.40
N THR A 54 10.93 9.35 -21.44
CA THR A 54 11.06 10.61 -22.20
C THR A 54 9.95 10.77 -23.23
N ARG A 55 9.72 12.01 -23.69
CA ARG A 55 8.77 12.31 -24.76
C ARG A 55 9.14 11.59 -26.07
N PRO A 56 10.38 11.62 -26.56
CA PRO A 56 10.75 10.87 -27.76
C PRO A 56 10.53 9.36 -27.60
N ALA A 57 10.75 8.79 -26.41
CA ALA A 57 10.46 7.37 -26.16
C ALA A 57 8.96 7.05 -26.26
N ILE A 58 8.11 7.90 -25.70
CA ILE A 58 6.64 7.79 -25.81
C ILE A 58 6.20 7.84 -27.28
N GLU A 59 6.73 8.80 -28.05
CA GLU A 59 6.40 8.97 -29.47
C GLU A 59 6.89 7.78 -30.30
N ALA A 60 8.10 7.27 -30.03
CA ALA A 60 8.64 6.08 -30.71
C ALA A 60 7.81 4.81 -30.45
N VAL A 61 7.35 4.59 -29.22
CA VAL A 61 6.45 3.47 -28.89
C VAL A 61 5.08 3.66 -29.56
N ALA A 62 4.59 4.89 -29.65
CA ALA A 62 3.34 5.19 -30.33
C ALA A 62 3.44 4.90 -31.84
N ASP A 63 4.52 5.33 -32.50
CA ASP A 63 4.79 5.03 -33.91
C ASP A 63 4.89 3.53 -34.16
N MET A 64 5.63 2.80 -33.32
CA MET A 64 5.80 1.35 -33.41
C MET A 64 4.46 0.60 -33.34
N LEU A 65 3.51 1.09 -32.53
CA LEU A 65 2.20 0.47 -32.35
C LEU A 65 1.10 1.04 -33.27
N GLY A 66 1.42 2.05 -34.08
CA GLY A 66 0.42 2.80 -34.87
C GLY A 66 -0.64 3.50 -34.00
N MET A 67 -0.26 3.94 -32.79
CA MET A 67 -1.15 4.62 -31.85
C MET A 67 -1.00 6.14 -31.94
N ALA A 68 -2.07 6.88 -31.67
CA ALA A 68 -1.98 8.33 -31.51
C ALA A 68 -1.14 8.68 -30.27
N TYR A 69 -0.23 9.65 -30.39
CA TYR A 69 0.72 10.02 -29.31
C TYR A 69 0.02 10.34 -27.99
N ILE A 70 -1.11 11.03 -28.05
CA ILE A 70 -1.90 11.37 -26.86
C ILE A 70 -2.38 10.13 -26.08
N ARG A 71 -2.67 9.00 -26.76
CA ARG A 71 -3.10 7.77 -26.09
C ARG A 71 -1.96 7.13 -25.30
N VAL A 72 -0.76 7.16 -25.85
CA VAL A 72 0.42 6.64 -25.16
C VAL A 72 0.83 7.56 -24.01
N LEU A 73 0.71 8.88 -24.19
CA LEU A 73 0.91 9.86 -23.12
C LEU A 73 -0.13 9.72 -21.99
N GLU A 74 -1.39 9.43 -22.31
CA GLU A 74 -2.42 9.12 -21.31
C GLU A 74 -2.03 7.90 -20.47
N VAL A 75 -1.55 6.83 -21.09
CA VAL A 75 -1.03 5.64 -20.37
C VAL A 75 0.16 6.02 -19.49
N ALA A 76 1.16 6.70 -20.04
CA ALA A 76 2.37 7.11 -19.33
C ALA A 76 2.07 8.01 -18.11
N SER A 77 1.11 8.93 -18.25
CA SER A 77 0.73 9.84 -17.17
C SER A 77 -0.20 9.20 -16.14
N PHE A 78 -1.02 8.24 -16.54
CA PHE A 78 -1.96 7.54 -15.66
C PHE A 78 -1.26 6.58 -14.68
N TYR A 79 -0.30 5.77 -15.16
CA TYR A 79 0.41 4.81 -14.31
C TYR A 79 1.62 5.46 -13.63
N PHE A 80 1.60 5.50 -12.30
CA PHE A 80 2.63 6.19 -11.49
C PHE A 80 4.03 5.56 -11.59
N MET A 81 4.11 4.27 -11.94
CA MET A 81 5.39 3.57 -12.12
C MET A 81 6.24 4.13 -13.28
N PHE A 82 5.60 4.80 -14.25
CA PHE A 82 6.33 5.46 -15.33
C PHE A 82 6.88 6.81 -14.87
N GLN A 83 8.18 6.93 -14.68
CA GLN A 83 8.84 8.14 -14.24
C GLN A 83 8.91 9.15 -15.38
N LEU A 84 8.16 10.25 -15.27
CA LEU A 84 8.12 11.31 -16.29
C LEU A 84 9.17 12.41 -16.08
N GLN A 85 10.12 12.15 -15.19
CA GLN A 85 11.23 13.04 -14.82
C GLN A 85 12.49 12.21 -14.57
N PRO A 86 13.68 12.80 -14.74
CA PRO A 86 14.94 12.12 -14.44
C PRO A 86 14.99 11.59 -13.01
N VAL A 87 15.46 10.35 -12.86
CA VAL A 87 15.70 9.70 -11.56
C VAL A 87 17.18 9.39 -11.37
N GLY A 88 17.55 9.06 -10.12
CA GLY A 88 18.92 8.75 -9.75
C GLY A 88 19.60 7.74 -10.69
N THR A 89 20.87 7.98 -11.01
CA THR A 89 21.63 7.08 -11.89
C THR A 89 21.91 5.73 -11.24
N VAL A 90 22.03 5.68 -9.91
CA VAL A 90 22.18 4.46 -9.13
C VAL A 90 20.81 3.92 -8.73
N ALA A 91 19.99 4.71 -8.03
CA ALA A 91 18.72 4.20 -7.54
C ALA A 91 17.63 5.28 -7.42
N HIS A 92 16.41 4.86 -7.72
CA HIS A 92 15.19 5.56 -7.31
C HIS A 92 14.56 4.79 -6.15
N ILE A 93 14.42 5.46 -5.01
CA ILE A 93 13.93 4.87 -3.76
C ILE A 93 12.45 5.19 -3.62
N GLN A 94 11.63 4.15 -3.47
CA GLN A 94 10.18 4.28 -3.29
C GLN A 94 9.81 3.76 -1.90
N ILE A 95 9.51 4.66 -0.96
CA ILE A 95 9.15 4.30 0.42
C ILE A 95 7.64 4.17 0.55
N CYS A 96 7.16 3.04 1.05
CA CYS A 96 5.74 2.89 1.37
C CYS A 96 5.37 3.77 2.58
N GLY A 97 4.57 4.82 2.36
CA GLY A 97 4.08 5.74 3.40
C GLY A 97 2.75 5.34 4.04
N THR A 98 2.14 4.23 3.60
CA THR A 98 0.79 3.85 4.05
C THR A 98 0.74 3.29 5.47
N THR A 99 -0.47 3.25 6.04
CA THR A 99 -0.76 2.99 7.45
C THR A 99 0.08 1.91 8.12
N SER A 100 0.22 0.73 7.52
CA SER A 100 1.00 -0.37 8.14
C SER A 100 2.48 -0.03 8.24
N CYS A 101 3.07 0.54 7.18
CA CYS A 101 4.45 0.99 7.19
C CYS A 101 4.64 2.23 8.07
N MET A 102 3.68 3.16 8.08
CA MET A 102 3.65 4.32 8.97
C MET A 102 3.72 3.90 10.44
N ILE A 103 2.87 2.96 10.88
CA ILE A 103 2.88 2.43 12.26
C ILE A 103 4.22 1.77 12.61
N CYS A 104 4.87 1.14 11.63
CA CYS A 104 6.17 0.48 11.81
C CYS A 104 7.38 1.41 11.60
N GLY A 105 7.19 2.73 11.45
CA GLY A 105 8.30 3.70 11.38
C GLY A 105 8.74 4.11 9.98
N ALA A 106 7.88 4.06 8.97
CA ALA A 106 8.21 4.55 7.61
C ALA A 106 8.63 6.03 7.56
N GLU A 107 8.11 6.86 8.47
CA GLU A 107 8.51 8.27 8.57
C GLU A 107 9.99 8.43 8.92
N ASP A 108 10.57 7.50 9.69
CA ASP A 108 12.00 7.49 9.98
C ASP A 108 12.81 7.16 8.72
N LEU A 109 12.29 6.31 7.83
CA LEU A 109 12.93 6.04 6.53
C LEU A 109 12.86 7.28 5.62
N ILE A 110 11.72 7.99 5.62
CA ILE A 110 11.57 9.24 4.89
C ILE A 110 12.54 10.30 5.40
N ALA A 111 12.76 10.39 6.72
CA ALA A 111 13.75 11.29 7.31
C ALA A 111 15.17 10.99 6.81
N VAL A 112 15.56 9.71 6.71
CA VAL A 112 16.84 9.30 6.13
C VAL A 112 16.96 9.72 4.66
N CYS A 113 15.89 9.57 3.86
CA CYS A 113 15.88 10.06 2.48
C CYS A 113 16.07 11.57 2.38
N LYS A 114 15.41 12.35 3.26
CA LYS A 114 15.55 13.80 3.31
C LYS A 114 16.98 14.23 3.63
N GLU A 115 17.62 13.53 4.56
CA GLU A 115 18.98 13.81 4.98
C GLU A 115 20.02 13.42 3.93
N LYS A 116 19.93 12.19 3.38
CA LYS A 116 20.97 11.62 2.52
C LYS A 116 20.77 11.88 1.02
N ILE A 117 19.53 12.13 0.57
CA ILE A 117 19.21 12.26 -0.87
C ILE A 117 18.82 13.70 -1.19
N ALA A 118 17.64 14.14 -0.75
CA ALA A 118 17.13 15.49 -0.98
C ALA A 118 15.94 15.80 -0.07
N ASP A 119 15.77 17.04 0.36
CA ASP A 119 14.64 17.46 1.24
C ASP A 119 13.25 17.16 0.62
N LYS A 120 13.13 17.27 -0.70
CA LYS A 120 11.87 17.08 -1.44
C LYS A 120 11.87 15.78 -2.26
N PRO A 121 10.74 15.05 -2.28
CA PRO A 121 10.53 13.95 -3.22
C PRO A 121 10.77 14.38 -4.67
N HIS A 122 11.13 13.40 -5.52
CA HIS A 122 11.45 13.56 -6.94
C HIS A 122 12.60 14.52 -7.25
N THR A 123 13.37 14.94 -6.24
CA THR A 123 14.57 15.74 -6.44
C THR A 123 15.77 14.82 -6.46
N LEU A 124 16.66 15.02 -7.44
CA LEU A 124 17.94 14.31 -7.50
C LEU A 124 18.84 14.75 -6.35
N SER A 125 19.63 13.81 -5.83
CA SER A 125 20.74 14.13 -4.94
C SER A 125 21.76 15.02 -5.63
N ALA A 126 22.58 15.72 -4.83
CA ALA A 126 23.58 16.66 -5.36
C ALA A 126 24.59 16.00 -6.33
N ASP A 127 24.83 14.70 -6.18
CA ASP A 127 25.70 13.90 -7.06
C ASP A 127 24.95 13.19 -8.20
N GLY A 128 23.62 13.36 -8.30
CA GLY A 128 22.78 12.75 -9.33
C GLY A 128 22.59 11.24 -9.20
N LYS A 129 23.05 10.62 -8.11
CA LYS A 129 23.00 9.16 -7.94
C LYS A 129 21.66 8.65 -7.45
N PHE A 130 20.97 9.43 -6.63
CA PHE A 130 19.76 9.02 -5.95
C PHE A 130 18.61 9.99 -6.20
N SER A 131 17.39 9.46 -6.19
CA SER A 131 16.16 10.23 -6.00
C SER A 131 15.19 9.39 -5.17
N TRP A 132 14.24 10.02 -4.51
CA TRP A 132 13.26 9.29 -3.70
C TRP A 132 11.84 9.81 -3.88
N GLU A 133 10.88 8.96 -3.60
CA GLU A 133 9.48 9.33 -3.46
C GLU A 133 8.81 8.52 -2.34
N GLU A 134 7.77 9.11 -1.77
CA GLU A 134 6.82 8.39 -0.94
C GLU A 134 5.74 7.80 -1.86
N VAL A 135 5.47 6.52 -1.72
CA VAL A 135 4.47 5.78 -2.51
C VAL A 135 3.40 5.19 -1.63
N GLU A 136 2.30 4.81 -2.27
CA GLU A 136 1.21 4.06 -1.67
C GLU A 136 1.62 2.61 -1.36
N CYS A 137 0.67 1.79 -0.93
CA CYS A 137 0.91 0.43 -0.48
C CYS A 137 1.57 -0.44 -1.56
N LEU A 138 2.77 -0.97 -1.25
CA LEU A 138 3.52 -1.91 -2.08
C LEU A 138 3.21 -3.40 -1.78
N GLY A 139 2.27 -3.66 -0.87
CA GLY A 139 1.75 -5.00 -0.61
C GLY A 139 2.63 -5.91 0.25
N SER A 140 3.68 -5.40 0.89
CA SER A 140 4.53 -6.17 1.83
C SER A 140 4.27 -5.80 3.30
N CYS A 141 2.99 -5.80 3.69
CA CYS A 141 2.57 -5.30 5.00
C CYS A 141 3.11 -6.12 6.19
N THR A 142 3.37 -7.41 6.01
CA THR A 142 3.91 -8.31 7.06
C THR A 142 5.39 -8.07 7.37
N ASN A 143 6.07 -7.35 6.48
CA ASN A 143 7.49 -7.03 6.56
C ASN A 143 7.72 -5.51 6.58
N ALA A 144 6.72 -4.77 7.06
CA ALA A 144 6.81 -3.34 7.27
C ALA A 144 7.87 -2.97 8.34
N PRO A 145 8.53 -1.80 8.22
CA PRO A 145 8.46 -0.86 7.09
C PRO A 145 9.39 -1.31 5.95
N MET A 146 9.07 -0.92 4.72
CA MET A 146 9.78 -1.37 3.54
C MET A 146 9.96 -0.27 2.49
N ALA A 147 10.96 -0.45 1.64
CA ALA A 147 11.22 0.36 0.46
C ALA A 147 11.39 -0.53 -0.76
N GLN A 148 10.87 -0.09 -1.91
CA GLN A 148 11.22 -0.64 -3.20
C GLN A 148 12.37 0.16 -3.79
N ILE A 149 13.43 -0.53 -4.21
CA ILE A 149 14.58 0.07 -4.88
C ILE A 149 14.84 -0.75 -6.13
N GLY A 150 14.69 -0.12 -7.30
CA GLY A 150 14.66 -0.85 -8.56
C GLY A 150 13.45 -1.78 -8.61
N LYS A 151 13.67 -3.08 -8.79
CA LYS A 151 12.60 -4.10 -8.87
C LYS A 151 12.36 -4.83 -7.57
N ASP A 152 13.21 -4.60 -6.58
CA ASP A 152 13.28 -5.45 -5.40
C ASP A 152 12.81 -4.72 -4.14
N TYR A 153 12.30 -5.52 -3.22
CA TYR A 153 11.84 -5.06 -1.92
C TYR A 153 12.95 -5.22 -0.89
N TYR A 154 13.12 -4.18 -0.07
CA TYR A 154 13.95 -4.20 1.11
C TYR A 154 13.05 -3.92 2.30
N GLU A 155 12.99 -4.89 3.20
CA GLU A 155 11.91 -5.01 4.16
C GLU A 155 12.45 -5.09 5.58
N ASP A 156 11.58 -4.96 6.59
CA ASP A 156 11.96 -4.93 8.00
C ASP A 156 13.05 -3.89 8.29
N LEU A 157 12.96 -2.75 7.61
CA LEU A 157 13.97 -1.71 7.65
C LEU A 157 13.93 -0.95 8.97
N THR A 158 15.11 -0.62 9.48
CA THR A 158 15.29 0.42 10.49
C THR A 158 15.98 1.60 9.84
N ALA A 159 15.84 2.81 10.40
CA ALA A 159 16.53 4.00 9.87
C ALA A 159 18.05 3.78 9.73
N LYS A 160 18.67 3.11 10.73
CA LYS A 160 20.09 2.76 10.69
C LYS A 160 20.41 1.83 9.52
N ARG A 161 19.71 0.69 9.41
CA ARG A 161 19.99 -0.29 8.36
C ARG A 161 19.70 0.27 6.97
N PHE A 162 18.66 1.08 6.84
CA PHE A 162 18.34 1.76 5.60
C PHE A 162 19.42 2.79 5.21
N GLY A 163 19.95 3.55 6.16
CA GLY A 163 21.10 4.43 5.94
C GLY A 163 22.35 3.68 5.46
N GLU A 164 22.66 2.54 6.09
CA GLU A 164 23.76 1.65 5.66
C GLU A 164 23.53 1.10 4.25
N LEU A 165 22.29 0.72 3.92
CA LEU A 165 21.91 0.24 2.59
C LEU A 165 22.16 1.32 1.52
N LEU A 166 21.80 2.57 1.78
CA LEU A 166 22.09 3.68 0.86
C LEU A 166 23.60 3.90 0.69
N ASP A 167 24.38 3.76 1.75
CA ASP A 167 25.85 3.88 1.69
C ASP A 167 26.48 2.71 0.91
N GLU A 168 25.94 1.50 1.04
CA GLU A 168 26.33 0.33 0.25
C GLU A 168 26.07 0.56 -1.25
N LEU A 169 24.87 1.05 -1.61
CA LEU A 169 24.52 1.42 -2.98
C LEU A 169 25.44 2.52 -3.53
N ALA A 170 25.75 3.54 -2.72
CA ALA A 170 26.62 4.64 -3.12
C ALA A 170 28.06 4.18 -3.41
N ALA A 171 28.50 3.12 -2.71
CA ALA A 171 29.77 2.45 -2.91
C ALA A 171 29.78 1.43 -4.06
N GLY A 172 28.66 1.28 -4.79
CA GLY A 172 28.52 0.34 -5.91
C GLY A 172 28.33 -1.11 -5.47
N LYS A 173 27.96 -1.36 -4.21
CA LYS A 173 27.56 -2.68 -3.75
C LYS A 173 26.09 -2.91 -4.10
N VAL A 174 25.71 -4.17 -4.25
CA VAL A 174 24.33 -4.61 -4.47
C VAL A 174 23.84 -5.29 -3.19
N PRO A 175 23.04 -4.59 -2.35
CA PRO A 175 22.51 -5.17 -1.12
C PRO A 175 21.55 -6.33 -1.43
N VAL A 176 21.44 -7.28 -0.50
CA VAL A 176 20.54 -8.44 -0.67
C VAL A 176 19.10 -8.00 -0.41
N PRO A 177 18.16 -8.25 -1.36
CA PRO A 177 16.76 -7.91 -1.18
C PRO A 177 16.04 -8.85 -0.20
N GLY A 178 14.92 -8.38 0.33
CA GLY A 178 14.08 -9.05 1.33
C GLY A 178 14.24 -8.49 2.75
N PRO A 179 13.82 -9.26 3.77
CA PRO A 179 13.89 -8.88 5.18
C PRO A 179 15.32 -8.59 5.65
N GLN A 180 15.52 -7.46 6.31
CA GLN A 180 16.84 -7.05 6.82
C GLN A 180 17.09 -7.41 8.30
N ASN A 181 16.14 -8.12 8.94
CA ASN A 181 16.19 -8.48 10.36
C ASN A 181 16.51 -9.97 10.63
N GLY A 182 16.92 -10.71 9.60
CA GLY A 182 17.28 -12.13 9.70
C GLY A 182 16.15 -13.12 9.42
N ARG A 183 14.92 -12.64 9.15
CA ARG A 183 13.88 -13.47 8.56
C ARG A 183 14.25 -13.91 7.15
N TYR A 184 13.69 -15.03 6.73
CA TYR A 184 13.89 -15.58 5.39
C TYR A 184 12.89 -15.02 4.37
N ALA A 185 11.64 -14.85 4.79
CA ALA A 185 10.56 -14.26 4.01
C ALA A 185 9.60 -13.54 4.96
N SER A 186 8.38 -14.05 5.13
CA SER A 186 7.33 -13.42 5.94
C SER A 186 7.02 -14.17 7.24
N GLU A 187 7.86 -15.12 7.65
CA GLU A 187 7.60 -15.91 8.86
C GLU A 187 7.65 -15.05 10.14
N PRO A 188 7.07 -15.51 11.27
CA PRO A 188 7.25 -14.82 12.53
C PRO A 188 8.74 -14.81 12.93
N LEU A 189 9.25 -13.67 13.38
CA LEU A 189 10.66 -13.48 13.74
C LEU A 189 11.13 -14.46 14.84
N LYS A 190 10.21 -14.89 15.72
CA LYS A 190 10.49 -15.83 16.82
C LYS A 190 10.50 -17.31 16.39
N GLY A 191 10.23 -17.61 15.12
CA GLY A 191 10.14 -18.97 14.59
C GLY A 191 8.77 -19.31 14.03
N LEU A 192 8.67 -20.47 13.37
CA LEU A 192 7.44 -20.93 12.74
C LEU A 192 6.38 -21.31 13.78
N THR A 193 5.19 -20.75 13.64
CA THR A 193 4.01 -21.08 14.46
C THR A 193 2.96 -21.88 13.69
N SER A 194 3.17 -22.08 12.40
CA SER A 194 2.26 -22.77 11.48
C SER A 194 3.08 -23.50 10.42
N LEU A 195 2.52 -24.56 9.82
CA LEU A 195 3.20 -25.41 8.83
C LEU A 195 4.51 -26.01 9.37
N THR A 196 4.60 -26.22 10.68
CA THR A 196 5.81 -26.72 11.36
C THR A 196 6.17 -28.14 10.94
N GLU A 197 5.17 -28.94 10.59
CA GLU A 197 5.32 -30.30 10.10
C GLU A 197 5.97 -30.38 8.70
N TYR A 198 6.04 -29.26 7.98
CA TYR A 198 6.65 -29.15 6.66
C TYR A 198 8.00 -28.43 6.69
N ASP A 199 8.52 -28.10 7.87
CA ASP A 199 9.85 -27.50 7.99
C ASP A 199 10.91 -28.51 7.54
N SER A 200 11.47 -28.27 6.36
CA SER A 200 12.55 -29.07 5.77
C SER A 200 13.88 -28.31 5.79
N GLY A 201 13.97 -27.26 6.60
CA GLY A 201 15.07 -26.31 6.59
C GLY A 201 14.92 -25.27 5.49
N LYS A 202 15.92 -24.39 5.39
CA LYS A 202 15.95 -23.29 4.43
C LYS A 202 17.24 -23.32 3.63
N THR A 203 17.15 -23.03 2.34
CA THR A 203 18.31 -22.61 1.55
C THR A 203 18.80 -21.26 2.04
N ARG A 204 19.97 -20.81 1.57
CA ARG A 204 20.48 -19.48 1.95
C ARG A 204 19.49 -18.36 1.58
N TYR A 205 18.91 -18.44 0.38
CA TYR A 205 17.95 -17.49 -0.14
C TYR A 205 16.75 -18.21 -0.74
N ASN A 206 15.60 -17.52 -0.79
CA ASN A 206 14.47 -17.97 -1.60
C ASN A 206 14.79 -17.80 -3.10
N ALA A 207 13.98 -18.43 -3.96
CA ALA A 207 14.29 -18.50 -5.39
C ALA A 207 14.42 -17.12 -6.06
N SER A 208 13.61 -16.13 -5.66
CA SER A 208 13.67 -14.78 -6.23
C SER A 208 14.92 -14.03 -5.76
N VAL A 209 15.24 -14.07 -4.47
CA VAL A 209 16.44 -13.42 -3.91
C VAL A 209 17.72 -14.07 -4.43
N GLN A 210 17.72 -15.40 -4.58
CA GLN A 210 18.84 -16.13 -5.19
C GLN A 210 19.08 -15.64 -6.62
N LEU A 211 18.02 -15.56 -7.44
CA LEU A 211 18.13 -15.06 -8.82
C LEU A 211 18.63 -13.62 -8.89
N ALA A 212 18.10 -12.72 -8.04
CA ALA A 212 18.54 -11.34 -7.97
C ALA A 212 20.03 -11.22 -7.59
N THR A 213 20.48 -12.05 -6.64
CA THR A 213 21.88 -12.09 -6.18
C THR A 213 22.81 -12.64 -7.26
N ASP A 214 22.42 -13.70 -7.96
CA ASP A 214 23.25 -14.35 -8.99
C ASP A 214 23.44 -13.46 -10.22
N ILE A 215 22.42 -12.68 -10.59
CA ILE A 215 22.47 -11.75 -11.73
C ILE A 215 23.11 -10.41 -11.32
N GLY A 216 23.04 -10.03 -10.04
CA GLY A 216 23.39 -8.68 -9.57
C GLY A 216 22.42 -7.61 -10.10
N ASP A 217 21.17 -8.00 -10.39
CA ASP A 217 20.16 -7.16 -11.09
C ASP A 217 19.49 -6.12 -10.18
N THR A 218 19.68 -6.20 -8.87
CA THR A 218 18.89 -5.45 -7.87
C THR A 218 18.96 -3.92 -8.08
N VAL A 219 20.01 -3.45 -8.76
CA VAL A 219 20.27 -2.03 -9.05
C VAL A 219 20.69 -1.81 -10.51
N LYS A 220 20.83 -2.87 -11.31
CA LYS A 220 21.30 -2.75 -12.70
C LYS A 220 20.15 -2.23 -13.57
N ARG A 221 20.45 -1.23 -14.42
CA ARG A 221 19.52 -0.82 -15.49
C ARG A 221 19.44 -1.90 -16.56
N ILE A 222 18.24 -2.20 -17.04
CA ILE A 222 18.06 -3.20 -18.10
C ILE A 222 18.52 -2.64 -19.44
N ASP A 223 19.64 -3.15 -19.93
CA ASP A 223 20.17 -2.86 -21.26
C ASP A 223 19.81 -3.93 -22.32
N GLY A 224 19.16 -5.01 -21.89
CA GLY A 224 18.71 -6.11 -22.72
C GLY A 224 19.71 -7.27 -22.79
N THR A 225 20.79 -7.23 -22.01
CA THR A 225 21.83 -8.26 -21.97
C THR A 225 21.82 -9.11 -20.70
N GLU A 226 20.98 -8.78 -19.72
CA GLU A 226 20.96 -9.43 -18.39
C GLU A 226 20.56 -10.90 -18.46
N VAL A 227 19.53 -11.18 -19.25
CA VAL A 227 18.98 -12.52 -19.45
C VAL A 227 18.65 -12.72 -20.92
N PRO A 228 18.76 -13.95 -21.45
CA PRO A 228 18.32 -14.25 -22.81
C PRO A 228 16.88 -13.78 -23.03
N LEU A 229 16.61 -13.14 -24.16
CA LEU A 229 15.27 -12.71 -24.51
C LEU A 229 14.38 -13.95 -24.67
N LEU A 230 13.42 -14.11 -23.75
CA LEU A 230 12.48 -15.22 -23.79
C LEU A 230 11.21 -14.81 -24.52
N THR A 231 10.91 -15.53 -25.59
CA THR A 231 9.67 -15.38 -26.37
C THR A 231 8.92 -16.72 -26.41
N PRO A 232 8.49 -17.26 -25.25
CA PRO A 232 7.94 -18.62 -25.17
C PRO A 232 6.64 -18.82 -25.97
N TRP A 233 5.99 -17.75 -26.41
CA TRP A 233 4.81 -17.79 -27.29
C TRP A 233 5.18 -17.91 -28.78
N ILE A 234 6.46 -17.80 -29.14
CA ILE A 234 6.98 -18.02 -30.48
C ILE A 234 7.55 -19.44 -30.53
N GLY A 235 6.95 -20.30 -31.34
CA GLY A 235 7.42 -21.64 -31.61
C GLY A 235 8.83 -21.64 -32.22
N LYS A 236 9.54 -22.78 -32.13
CA LYS A 236 10.90 -22.92 -32.70
C LYS A 236 10.95 -22.70 -34.22
N ASP A 237 9.80 -22.81 -34.89
CA ASP A 237 9.56 -22.55 -36.31
C ASP A 237 9.17 -21.09 -36.61
N GLY A 238 9.19 -20.22 -35.60
CA GLY A 238 8.77 -18.82 -35.72
C GLY A 238 7.25 -18.63 -35.67
N THR A 239 6.47 -19.70 -35.48
CA THR A 239 5.02 -19.58 -35.40
C THR A 239 4.59 -18.96 -34.08
N VAL A 240 3.85 -17.87 -34.14
CA VAL A 240 3.29 -17.24 -32.94
C VAL A 240 2.03 -18.00 -32.58
N ALA A 241 1.98 -18.57 -31.38
CA ALA A 241 0.79 -19.25 -30.87
C ALA A 241 -0.32 -18.22 -30.57
N SER A 242 -0.95 -17.68 -31.62
CA SER A 242 -2.17 -16.90 -31.48
C SER A 242 -3.24 -17.84 -30.92
N ARG A 243 -3.94 -17.45 -29.85
CA ARG A 243 -5.19 -18.14 -29.48
C ARG A 243 -6.08 -18.05 -30.72
N ALA A 244 -6.26 -19.17 -31.41
CA ALA A 244 -7.08 -19.31 -32.60
C ALA A 244 -8.56 -19.08 -32.24
N GLY A 245 -8.92 -17.82 -32.05
CA GLY A 245 -10.29 -17.34 -31.96
C GLY A 245 -10.38 -16.15 -32.90
N LYS A 246 -11.34 -16.18 -33.83
CA LYS A 246 -11.71 -15.01 -34.64
C LYS A 246 -12.22 -13.93 -33.69
N VAL A 247 -11.32 -13.15 -33.11
CA VAL A 247 -11.68 -11.92 -32.41
C VAL A 247 -11.72 -10.85 -33.48
N SER A 248 -12.92 -10.48 -33.92
CA SER A 248 -13.09 -9.32 -34.78
C SER A 248 -12.38 -8.12 -34.12
N PRO A 249 -11.55 -7.37 -34.85
CA PRO A 249 -10.98 -6.14 -34.31
C PRO A 249 -12.12 -5.21 -33.87
N PRO A 250 -11.94 -4.41 -32.80
CA PRO A 250 -12.88 -3.34 -32.51
C PRO A 250 -12.98 -2.43 -33.74
N PRO A 251 -14.14 -1.80 -33.98
CA PRO A 251 -14.21 -0.74 -34.96
C PRO A 251 -13.12 0.29 -34.65
N ALA A 252 -12.38 0.71 -35.70
CA ALA A 252 -11.38 1.75 -35.58
C ALA A 252 -12.02 2.96 -34.87
N PRO A 253 -11.33 3.57 -33.87
CA PRO A 253 -11.83 4.81 -33.29
C PRO A 253 -12.04 5.80 -34.44
N ALA A 254 -13.20 6.44 -34.44
CA ALA A 254 -13.53 7.44 -35.45
C ALA A 254 -12.37 8.44 -35.54
N ALA A 255 -11.96 8.76 -36.78
CA ALA A 255 -10.90 9.72 -37.04
C ALA A 255 -11.11 10.96 -36.14
N PRO A 256 -10.07 11.45 -35.45
CA PRO A 256 -10.20 12.65 -34.64
C PRO A 256 -10.76 13.74 -35.54
N LYS A 257 -11.89 14.34 -35.11
CA LYS A 257 -12.44 15.51 -35.79
C LYS A 257 -11.30 16.53 -35.91
N PRO A 258 -11.12 17.15 -37.09
CA PRO A 258 -10.01 18.07 -37.31
C PRO A 258 -10.01 19.11 -36.19
N ALA A 259 -8.82 19.34 -35.62
CA ALA A 259 -8.61 20.32 -34.58
C ALA A 259 -9.32 21.62 -34.96
N VAL A 260 -10.16 22.12 -34.06
CA VAL A 260 -10.75 23.44 -34.18
C VAL A 260 -9.60 24.41 -34.45
N LYS A 261 -9.63 25.08 -35.61
CA LYS A 261 -8.66 26.11 -35.97
C LYS A 261 -8.49 27.05 -34.78
N GLN A 262 -7.27 27.16 -34.27
CA GLN A 262 -6.92 28.18 -33.29
C GLN A 262 -7.33 29.54 -33.85
N THR A 263 -8.28 30.19 -33.21
CA THR A 263 -8.64 31.57 -33.49
C THR A 263 -7.46 32.47 -33.14
N PRO A 264 -7.12 33.47 -33.97
CA PRO A 264 -6.03 34.39 -33.66
C PRO A 264 -6.29 35.16 -32.36
N LYS A 265 -5.19 35.41 -31.65
CA LYS A 265 -5.07 36.15 -30.38
C LYS A 265 -5.88 37.46 -30.42
N ALA A 266 -6.97 37.52 -29.65
CA ALA A 266 -7.69 38.76 -29.40
C ALA A 266 -7.05 39.51 -28.21
N GLU A 267 -6.82 40.81 -28.40
CA GLU A 267 -6.21 41.72 -27.45
C GLU A 267 -7.02 41.87 -26.16
N ALA A 268 -6.31 42.06 -25.05
CA ALA A 268 -6.84 42.12 -23.70
C ALA A 268 -7.69 43.39 -23.46
N LYS A 269 -8.89 43.20 -22.89
CA LYS A 269 -9.63 44.23 -22.16
C LYS A 269 -9.53 43.98 -20.65
N PRO A 270 -9.52 45.04 -19.82
CA PRO A 270 -9.08 44.97 -18.43
C PRO A 270 -10.09 44.25 -17.52
N ALA A 271 -9.54 43.53 -16.54
CA ALA A 271 -10.27 42.73 -15.55
C ALA A 271 -11.15 43.59 -14.63
N PRO A 272 -12.34 43.10 -14.22
CA PRO A 272 -13.07 43.65 -13.09
C PRO A 272 -12.38 43.27 -11.76
N LYS A 273 -12.47 44.17 -10.78
CA LYS A 273 -11.88 44.05 -9.43
C LYS A 273 -12.36 42.79 -8.68
N PRO A 274 -11.55 42.25 -7.76
CA PRO A 274 -11.87 41.01 -7.05
C PRO A 274 -12.98 41.23 -6.01
N GLU A 275 -14.07 40.49 -6.16
CA GLU A 275 -15.01 40.21 -5.08
C GLU A 275 -14.46 39.11 -4.16
N ALA A 276 -14.90 39.16 -2.90
CA ALA A 276 -14.29 38.56 -1.72
C ALA A 276 -14.12 37.03 -1.73
N GLU A 277 -13.17 36.59 -0.90
CA GLU A 277 -12.78 35.21 -0.62
C GLU A 277 -13.97 34.27 -0.29
N PRO A 278 -13.91 32.98 -0.66
CA PRO A 278 -14.86 32.01 -0.16
C PRO A 278 -14.57 31.71 1.32
N VAL A 279 -15.43 32.21 2.21
CA VAL A 279 -15.40 31.91 3.63
C VAL A 279 -15.75 30.43 3.86
N LEU A 280 -14.72 29.59 3.98
CA LEU A 280 -14.86 28.27 4.60
C LEU A 280 -15.25 28.48 6.07
N LYS A 281 -16.45 28.00 6.45
CA LYS A 281 -16.82 27.95 7.86
C LYS A 281 -15.99 26.85 8.55
N PRO A 282 -15.31 27.13 9.68
CA PRO A 282 -14.61 26.10 10.43
C PRO A 282 -15.60 25.08 10.99
N SER A 283 -15.18 23.81 11.05
CA SER A 283 -15.89 22.78 11.81
C SER A 283 -15.88 23.10 13.30
N ALA A 284 -16.87 22.58 14.04
CA ALA A 284 -16.94 22.69 15.49
C ALA A 284 -15.65 22.17 16.15
N ALA A 285 -15.16 22.88 17.17
CA ALA A 285 -13.96 22.51 17.90
C ALA A 285 -14.19 21.21 18.68
N LEU A 286 -13.28 20.25 18.53
CA LEU A 286 -13.32 18.99 19.26
C LEU A 286 -12.75 19.19 20.68
N PRO A 287 -13.26 18.48 21.71
CA PRO A 287 -12.66 18.48 23.03
C PRO A 287 -11.17 18.11 22.96
N GLY A 288 -10.28 18.96 23.50
CA GLY A 288 -8.83 18.75 23.50
C GLY A 288 -8.06 19.32 22.31
N GLN A 289 -8.72 19.94 21.32
CA GLN A 289 -8.07 20.46 20.10
C GLN A 289 -7.08 21.62 20.40
N GLU A 290 -7.41 22.51 21.32
CA GLU A 290 -6.53 23.62 21.72
C GLU A 290 -5.33 23.13 22.55
N GLU A 291 -5.54 22.10 23.37
CA GLU A 291 -4.50 21.47 24.18
C GLU A 291 -3.47 20.73 23.30
N LEU A 292 -3.94 20.04 22.26
CA LEU A 292 -3.10 19.40 21.23
C LEU A 292 -2.35 20.44 20.39
N ALA A 293 -3.01 21.53 19.99
CA ALA A 293 -2.39 22.59 19.17
C ALA A 293 -1.31 23.38 19.92
N ALA A 294 -1.43 23.52 21.24
CA ALA A 294 -0.45 24.20 22.09
C ALA A 294 0.78 23.33 22.45
N ARG A 295 0.71 22.02 22.22
CA ARG A 295 1.74 21.06 22.64
C ARG A 295 2.89 21.01 21.63
N LYS A 296 3.93 21.81 21.85
CA LYS A 296 5.18 21.75 21.06
C LYS A 296 6.16 20.74 21.64
N GLY A 297 6.37 19.62 20.93
CA GLY A 297 7.37 18.59 21.23
C GLY A 297 7.16 17.33 20.39
N SER A 298 8.23 16.62 20.03
CA SER A 298 8.14 15.33 19.32
C SER A 298 7.41 14.31 20.18
N TRP A 299 6.34 13.73 19.66
CA TRP A 299 5.57 12.73 20.39
C TRP A 299 6.15 11.34 20.13
N ARG A 300 6.46 10.61 21.20
CA ARG A 300 6.67 9.16 21.19
C ARG A 300 5.62 8.55 22.12
N TYR A 301 5.01 7.46 21.67
CA TYR A 301 4.16 6.64 22.52
C TYR A 301 5.06 5.89 23.51
N GLU A 302 4.98 6.27 24.78
CA GLU A 302 5.50 5.46 25.89
C GLU A 302 4.29 4.83 26.58
N ALA A 303 4.16 3.51 26.45
CA ALA A 303 3.18 2.76 27.23
C ALA A 303 3.51 2.95 28.72
N PRO A 304 2.52 3.15 29.61
CA PRO A 304 2.78 3.19 31.03
C PRO A 304 3.43 1.87 31.46
N ALA A 305 4.51 1.97 32.23
CA ALA A 305 5.23 0.83 32.78
C ALA A 305 4.28 0.01 33.66
N ALA A 306 3.74 -1.08 33.09
CA ALA A 306 3.27 -2.19 33.89
C ALA A 306 4.50 -2.86 34.50
N GLU A 307 4.53 -3.00 35.83
CA GLU A 307 5.42 -3.94 36.49
C GLU A 307 5.15 -5.34 35.91
N VAL A 308 6.01 -5.78 35.00
CA VAL A 308 6.00 -7.14 34.51
C VAL A 308 6.81 -7.97 35.50
N ALA A 309 6.12 -8.52 36.50
CA ALA A 309 6.62 -9.70 37.18
C ALA A 309 6.78 -10.80 36.11
N GLN A 310 8.00 -11.32 35.96
CA GLN A 310 8.28 -12.50 35.16
C GLN A 310 7.41 -13.66 35.66
N ALA A 311 6.55 -14.17 34.79
CA ALA A 311 6.00 -15.51 34.92
C ALA A 311 6.59 -16.34 33.78
N ASP A 312 7.44 -17.29 34.17
CA ASP A 312 7.95 -18.35 33.30
C ASP A 312 6.78 -19.09 32.63
N ALA A 313 6.96 -19.36 31.34
CA ALA A 313 6.06 -20.19 30.55
C ALA A 313 6.22 -21.65 30.96
N THR A 314 5.45 -22.07 31.96
CA THR A 314 5.03 -23.46 32.15
C THR A 314 3.62 -23.48 32.73
N GLY A 315 2.65 -24.03 31.99
CA GLY A 315 1.36 -24.47 32.52
C GLY A 315 0.12 -23.67 32.08
N ASP A 316 -0.76 -24.35 31.35
CA ASP A 316 -2.23 -24.20 31.29
C ASP A 316 -2.82 -22.97 32.01
N ALA A 317 -3.15 -21.90 31.26
CA ALA A 317 -3.86 -20.75 31.79
C ALA A 317 -5.37 -21.05 31.77
N GLY A 318 -5.92 -21.32 32.95
CA GLY A 318 -7.33 -21.67 33.15
C GLY A 318 -8.30 -20.66 32.54
N GLU A 319 -9.13 -21.15 31.63
CA GLU A 319 -10.32 -20.48 31.12
C GLU A 319 -11.37 -20.35 32.24
N GLU A 320 -11.57 -19.14 32.77
CA GLU A 320 -12.60 -18.89 33.79
C GLU A 320 -13.92 -18.49 33.12
N GLN A 321 -14.91 -19.40 33.17
CA GLN A 321 -16.24 -19.15 32.65
C GLN A 321 -16.96 -18.10 33.52
N PRO A 322 -17.50 -17.01 32.94
CA PRO A 322 -18.31 -16.04 33.67
C PRO A 322 -19.64 -16.66 34.13
N LEU A 323 -20.25 -16.08 35.16
CA LEU A 323 -21.55 -16.53 35.65
C LEU A 323 -22.64 -16.37 34.57
N THR A 324 -23.15 -17.51 34.09
CA THR A 324 -24.23 -17.57 33.11
C THR A 324 -25.57 -17.84 33.78
N LEU A 325 -26.64 -17.35 33.17
CA LEU A 325 -28.01 -17.65 33.58
C LEU A 325 -28.65 -18.60 32.57
N SER A 326 -29.58 -19.45 33.02
CA SER A 326 -30.36 -20.32 32.13
C SER A 326 -31.56 -19.61 31.49
N ALA A 327 -31.96 -18.46 32.03
CA ALA A 327 -33.00 -17.59 31.51
C ALA A 327 -32.83 -16.16 32.08
N ALA A 328 -33.52 -15.18 31.49
CA ALA A 328 -33.59 -13.82 32.02
C ALA A 328 -34.20 -13.79 33.44
N ARG A 329 -33.85 -12.77 34.23
CA ARG A 329 -34.34 -12.58 35.60
C ARG A 329 -35.75 -11.99 35.56
N GLU A 330 -36.46 -11.96 36.70
CA GLU A 330 -37.76 -11.30 36.82
C GLU A 330 -37.63 -9.82 36.41
N GLY A 331 -38.27 -9.45 35.29
CA GLY A 331 -38.10 -8.14 34.64
C GLY A 331 -37.86 -8.19 33.12
N GLY A 332 -37.50 -9.36 32.58
CA GLY A 332 -37.15 -9.52 31.16
C GLY A 332 -35.65 -9.37 30.92
N ALA A 333 -35.19 -9.57 29.68
CA ALA A 333 -33.80 -9.35 29.30
C ALA A 333 -33.58 -7.87 28.96
N ASP A 334 -32.38 -7.36 29.25
CA ASP A 334 -31.94 -6.06 28.76
C ASP A 334 -31.72 -6.12 27.23
N ASP A 335 -31.92 -4.98 26.56
CA ASP A 335 -31.61 -4.85 25.13
C ASP A 335 -30.09 -4.65 24.95
N LEU A 336 -29.37 -5.76 24.74
CA LEU A 336 -27.91 -5.74 24.59
C LEU A 336 -27.48 -5.04 23.30
N LYS A 337 -28.37 -4.79 22.32
CA LYS A 337 -28.06 -4.00 21.11
C LYS A 337 -27.75 -2.54 21.44
N LEU A 338 -28.04 -2.09 22.66
CA LEU A 338 -27.62 -0.77 23.15
C LEU A 338 -26.12 -0.68 23.45
N LEU A 339 -25.38 -1.80 23.41
CA LEU A 339 -23.92 -1.80 23.43
C LEU A 339 -23.37 -1.60 22.01
N LYS A 340 -22.41 -0.69 21.86
CA LYS A 340 -21.78 -0.42 20.56
C LYS A 340 -21.19 -1.70 19.97
N GLY A 341 -21.64 -2.04 18.76
CA GLY A 341 -21.13 -3.22 18.03
C GLY A 341 -21.85 -4.52 18.36
N VAL A 342 -22.82 -4.52 19.28
CA VAL A 342 -23.78 -5.62 19.48
C VAL A 342 -24.98 -5.38 18.55
N GLY A 343 -25.16 -6.28 17.58
CA GLY A 343 -26.37 -6.32 16.74
C GLY A 343 -27.25 -7.52 17.09
N PRO A 344 -28.44 -7.67 16.48
CA PRO A 344 -29.42 -8.71 16.83
C PRO A 344 -28.85 -10.15 16.83
N LYS A 345 -27.96 -10.46 15.88
CA LYS A 345 -27.30 -11.78 15.82
C LYS A 345 -26.33 -12.01 16.98
N LEU A 346 -25.66 -10.96 17.44
CA LEU A 346 -24.67 -11.05 18.51
C LEU A 346 -25.35 -11.05 19.88
N GLU A 347 -26.43 -10.29 20.03
CA GLU A 347 -27.35 -10.36 21.17
C GLU A 347 -27.93 -11.77 21.32
N GLY A 348 -28.43 -12.38 20.23
CA GLY A 348 -28.92 -13.76 20.25
C GLY A 348 -27.87 -14.76 20.73
N LEU A 349 -26.62 -14.64 20.26
CA LEU A 349 -25.52 -15.49 20.70
C LEU A 349 -25.17 -15.27 22.18
N LEU A 350 -25.18 -14.02 22.66
CA LEU A 350 -24.94 -13.71 24.07
C LEU A 350 -26.04 -14.27 24.98
N ASN A 351 -27.30 -14.19 24.54
CA ASN A 351 -28.44 -14.78 25.22
C ASN A 351 -28.35 -16.32 25.24
N GLU A 352 -27.95 -16.96 24.14
CA GLU A 352 -27.70 -18.41 24.11
C GLU A 352 -26.57 -18.84 25.06
N LEU A 353 -25.56 -18.00 25.24
CA LEU A 353 -24.48 -18.19 26.20
C LEU A 353 -24.88 -17.87 27.65
N GLY A 354 -26.10 -17.37 27.88
CA GLY A 354 -26.65 -17.10 29.21
C GLY A 354 -26.40 -15.68 29.74
N PHE A 355 -26.08 -14.73 28.86
CA PHE A 355 -25.95 -13.31 29.19
C PHE A 355 -27.19 -12.56 28.68
N TYR A 356 -27.98 -12.06 29.63
CA TYR A 356 -29.26 -11.39 29.36
C TYR A 356 -29.33 -9.96 29.89
N HIS A 357 -28.36 -9.54 30.72
CA HIS A 357 -28.40 -8.26 31.43
C HIS A 357 -27.07 -7.51 31.37
N PHE A 358 -27.12 -6.18 31.45
CA PHE A 358 -25.93 -5.33 31.43
C PHE A 358 -25.03 -5.55 32.67
N ASP A 359 -25.60 -5.89 33.82
CA ASP A 359 -24.82 -6.16 35.04
C ASP A 359 -23.91 -7.38 34.89
N GLN A 360 -24.33 -8.40 34.12
CA GLN A 360 -23.50 -9.56 33.82
C GLN A 360 -22.27 -9.19 32.99
N VAL A 361 -22.45 -8.33 31.98
CA VAL A 361 -21.37 -7.86 31.10
C VAL A 361 -20.44 -6.89 31.84
N ALA A 362 -21.00 -6.03 32.71
CA ALA A 362 -20.23 -5.08 33.51
C ALA A 362 -19.33 -5.75 34.56
N ALA A 363 -19.66 -6.99 34.97
CA ALA A 363 -18.95 -7.75 35.98
C ALA A 363 -17.82 -8.65 35.42
N TRP A 364 -17.63 -8.69 34.09
CA TRP A 364 -16.60 -9.54 33.50
C TRP A 364 -15.18 -9.12 33.88
N THR A 365 -14.39 -10.09 34.33
CA THR A 365 -12.94 -9.94 34.51
C THR A 365 -12.20 -10.12 33.18
N PRO A 366 -10.94 -9.71 33.04
CA PRO A 366 -10.17 -9.93 31.81
C PRO A 366 -10.09 -11.41 31.36
N ALA A 367 -10.02 -12.35 32.32
CA ALA A 367 -10.03 -13.78 32.01
C ALA A 367 -11.40 -14.24 31.46
N GLN A 368 -12.49 -13.71 32.00
CA GLN A 368 -13.85 -13.96 31.55
C GLN A 368 -14.14 -13.31 30.18
N VAL A 369 -13.59 -12.14 29.91
CA VAL A 369 -13.64 -11.51 28.57
C VAL A 369 -12.98 -12.42 27.53
N ALA A 370 -11.78 -12.92 27.82
CA ALA A 370 -11.09 -13.84 26.92
C ALA A 370 -11.91 -15.12 26.67
N TRP A 371 -12.59 -15.65 27.71
CA TRP A 371 -13.48 -16.80 27.60
C TRP A 371 -14.68 -16.53 26.67
N VAL A 372 -15.34 -15.39 26.84
CA VAL A 372 -16.51 -15.00 26.01
C VAL A 372 -16.06 -14.70 24.58
N ASP A 373 -14.99 -13.93 24.41
CA ASP A 373 -14.47 -13.52 23.10
C ASP A 373 -14.07 -14.73 22.23
N ALA A 374 -13.52 -15.79 22.84
CA ALA A 374 -13.21 -17.04 22.15
C ALA A 374 -14.44 -17.73 21.55
N ARG A 375 -15.64 -17.48 22.09
CA ARG A 375 -16.92 -18.08 21.71
C ARG A 375 -17.80 -17.17 20.86
N LEU A 376 -17.37 -15.93 20.61
CA LEU A 376 -18.01 -15.01 19.66
C LEU A 376 -17.49 -15.23 18.24
N THR A 377 -18.36 -15.01 17.24
CA THR A 377 -17.98 -15.08 15.82
C THR A 377 -16.97 -14.00 15.41
N PHE A 378 -16.95 -12.87 16.14
CA PHE A 378 -16.04 -11.76 15.89
C PHE A 378 -15.23 -11.45 17.15
N LYS A 379 -14.00 -11.96 17.17
CA LYS A 379 -13.05 -11.80 18.28
C LYS A 379 -12.53 -10.36 18.39
N GLY A 380 -12.19 -9.94 19.61
CA GLY A 380 -11.62 -8.65 19.98
C GLY A 380 -12.62 -7.49 20.07
N ARG A 381 -13.93 -7.73 19.92
CA ARG A 381 -14.94 -6.65 19.91
C ARG A 381 -15.27 -6.13 21.29
N ILE A 382 -15.26 -7.00 22.30
CA ILE A 382 -15.62 -6.64 23.68
C ILE A 382 -14.72 -5.51 24.20
N GLU A 383 -13.41 -5.62 23.94
CA GLU A 383 -12.42 -4.60 24.33
C GLU A 383 -12.42 -3.40 23.39
N ARG A 384 -12.37 -3.63 22.07
CA ARG A 384 -12.29 -2.56 21.05
C ARG A 384 -13.49 -1.62 21.12
N ASP A 385 -14.68 -2.18 21.29
CA ASP A 385 -15.91 -1.41 21.32
C ASP A 385 -16.29 -0.99 22.75
N GLY A 386 -15.52 -1.40 23.77
CA GLY A 386 -15.63 -0.92 25.16
C GLY A 386 -16.89 -1.38 25.89
N TRP A 387 -17.26 -2.66 25.78
CA TRP A 387 -18.55 -3.17 26.25
C TRP A 387 -18.71 -3.10 27.77
N ILE A 388 -17.66 -3.39 28.54
CA ILE A 388 -17.73 -3.43 30.01
C ILE A 388 -18.10 -2.05 30.57
N GLU A 389 -17.46 -0.99 30.09
CA GLU A 389 -17.71 0.38 30.55
C GLU A 389 -19.10 0.88 30.13
N GLN A 390 -19.55 0.55 28.92
CA GLN A 390 -20.92 0.86 28.48
C GLN A 390 -21.98 0.09 29.27
N ALA A 391 -21.74 -1.20 29.53
CA ALA A 391 -22.64 -2.03 30.31
C ALA A 391 -22.72 -1.54 31.75
N ARG A 392 -21.62 -1.07 32.34
CA ARG A 392 -21.62 -0.45 33.68
C ARG A 392 -22.47 0.81 33.73
N GLN A 393 -22.38 1.68 32.72
CA GLN A 393 -23.20 2.88 32.61
C GLN A 393 -24.69 2.53 32.43
N LEU A 394 -25.01 1.59 31.53
CA LEU A 394 -26.38 1.15 31.28
C LEU A 394 -27.01 0.43 32.48
N ALA A 395 -26.24 -0.39 33.21
CA ALA A 395 -26.68 -1.06 34.45
C ALA A 395 -26.94 -0.06 35.59
N ALA A 396 -26.25 1.09 35.59
CA ALA A 396 -26.50 2.19 36.53
C ALA A 396 -27.71 3.07 36.13
N GLY A 397 -28.36 2.78 35.00
CA GLY A 397 -29.48 3.56 34.47
C GLY A 397 -29.06 4.82 33.72
N GLU A 398 -27.76 4.97 33.39
CA GLU A 398 -27.24 6.07 32.59
C GLU A 398 -27.36 5.77 31.09
N GLU A 399 -27.67 6.77 30.28
CA GLU A 399 -27.73 6.61 28.82
C GLU A 399 -26.41 6.98 28.16
N THR A 400 -25.78 6.01 27.50
CA THR A 400 -24.56 6.24 26.70
C THR A 400 -24.89 7.03 25.43
N GLU A 401 -23.92 7.78 24.89
CA GLU A 401 -24.10 8.54 23.64
C GLU A 401 -24.49 7.64 22.46
N PHE A 402 -24.01 6.39 22.45
CA PHE A 402 -24.44 5.39 21.48
C PHE A 402 -25.88 4.93 21.72
N ALA A 403 -26.27 4.62 22.96
CA ALA A 403 -27.63 4.20 23.29
C ALA A 403 -28.67 5.29 22.95
N LYS A 404 -28.36 6.57 23.21
CA LYS A 404 -29.22 7.71 22.81
C LYS A 404 -29.43 7.75 21.31
N ARG A 405 -28.36 7.56 20.54
CA ARG A 405 -28.42 7.54 19.08
C ARG A 405 -29.17 6.31 18.56
N ALA A 406 -28.91 5.13 19.14
CA ALA A 406 -29.56 3.89 18.75
C ALA A 406 -31.08 3.93 18.94
N LYS A 407 -31.54 4.48 20.07
CA LYS A 407 -32.98 4.72 20.34
C LYS A 407 -33.58 5.80 19.45
N LYS A 408 -32.85 6.88 19.16
CA LYS A 408 -33.33 8.00 18.34
C LYS A 408 -33.47 7.64 16.85
N ASP A 409 -32.48 6.92 16.32
CA ASP A 409 -32.37 6.60 14.90
C ASP A 409 -33.11 5.29 14.55
N GLY A 410 -33.73 4.61 15.53
CA GLY A 410 -34.44 3.35 15.33
C GLY A 410 -33.57 2.27 14.70
N ILE A 411 -32.28 2.23 15.06
CA ILE A 411 -31.23 1.50 14.29
C ILE A 411 -31.55 0.00 14.14
N TYR A 412 -32.37 -0.54 15.05
CA TYR A 412 -32.80 -1.95 15.07
C TYR A 412 -34.31 -2.13 15.27
N ASP A 413 -35.11 -1.08 15.05
CA ASP A 413 -36.57 -1.15 15.08
C ASP A 413 -37.09 -1.58 13.68
N GLU A 414 -36.87 -2.85 13.34
CA GLU A 414 -37.57 -3.56 12.24
C GLU A 414 -38.00 -4.96 12.68
#